data_AF-A0A076H885-F1
#
_entry.id   AF-A0A076H885-F1
#
_cell.length_a   1.000
_cell.length_b   1.000
_cell.length_c   1.000
_cell.angle_alpha   90.00
_cell.angle_beta   90.00
_cell.angle_gamma   90.00
#
_symmetry.space_group_name_H-M   'P 1'
#
loop_
_entity.id
_entity.type
_entity.pdbx_description
1 polymer ?
#
loop_
_entity_poly.entity_id
_entity_poly.type
_entity_poly.pdbx_seq_one_letter_code
_entity_poly.pdbx_strand_id
1 'polypeptide(L)'
;MSLLSLAEELRCQSGLLAKRDIRPAASVFNHVPFPHLGKPGRLGDDAALLPAQSGQLLMACEGMHPALVVEDPWFAGWSGVLVNLSDIAAMGGRPLAVVNSVWTAGPDSLQRLLEGMSSACDRFAVPMVGGHSNQQSPYEALSVAVLGVAEGPVLSARSASPGDELWLLVNRSGRFYRHYPFWDAATAASPGLLRSHLSLLPALAADGIVHAAKDISMGGLCGTAVMFAESCGSPITLELDAIERPDQVDEQAWLRCFPSFGYLLAVRPSMTGRLQRMLQGDPHLICCRIGSFGSGPCRVALQREGDQELLWDGSEGLTGFGCD
;
A
#
# COMPACT_ATOMS: atom_id res chain seq x y z
N MET A 1 27.88 -40.05 26.60
CA MET A 1 26.87 -39.93 25.52
C MET A 1 27.44 -40.60 24.28
N SER A 2 26.71 -41.51 23.63
CA SER A 2 27.16 -42.15 22.39
C SER A 2 26.88 -41.22 21.20
N LEU A 3 27.56 -41.44 20.05
CA LEU A 3 27.27 -40.68 18.84
C LEU A 3 25.80 -40.84 18.39
N LEU A 4 25.22 -42.03 18.66
CA LEU A 4 23.81 -42.30 18.41
C LEU A 4 22.89 -41.46 19.31
N SER A 5 23.15 -41.41 20.62
CA SER A 5 22.32 -40.64 21.55
C SER A 5 22.45 -39.12 21.31
N LEU A 6 23.65 -38.64 20.98
CA LEU A 6 23.83 -37.24 20.56
C LEU A 6 23.06 -36.92 19.27
N ALA A 7 23.09 -37.82 18.28
CA ALA A 7 22.33 -37.65 17.05
C ALA A 7 20.80 -37.67 17.28
N GLU A 8 20.31 -38.50 18.20
CA GLU A 8 18.90 -38.53 18.61
C GLU A 8 18.49 -37.23 19.31
N GLU A 9 19.31 -36.73 20.24
CA GLU A 9 19.08 -35.45 20.91
C GLU A 9 19.06 -34.28 19.91
N LEU A 10 20.04 -34.22 19.00
CA LEU A 10 20.13 -33.15 17.99
C LEU A 10 18.98 -33.19 16.97
N ARG A 11 18.50 -34.38 16.57
CA ARG A 11 17.32 -34.51 15.69
C ARG A 11 16.05 -33.97 16.34
N CYS A 12 15.97 -34.03 17.67
CA CYS A 12 14.85 -33.56 18.46
C CYS A 12 15.01 -32.10 18.94
N GLN A 13 16.10 -31.42 18.59
CA GLN A 13 16.33 -30.05 19.01
C GLN A 13 15.25 -29.11 18.45
N SER A 14 14.64 -28.32 19.34
CA SER A 14 13.53 -27.42 19.01
C SER A 14 13.84 -26.50 17.83
N GLY A 15 15.05 -25.93 17.78
CA GLY A 15 15.48 -25.06 16.68
C GLY A 15 15.50 -25.74 15.31
N LEU A 16 15.89 -27.02 15.24
CA LEU A 16 15.87 -27.79 14.00
C LEU A 16 14.44 -28.16 13.59
N LEU A 17 13.61 -28.56 14.55
CA LEU A 17 12.21 -28.91 14.32
C LEU A 17 11.40 -27.69 13.86
N ALA A 18 11.65 -26.51 14.44
CA ALA A 18 10.99 -25.26 14.09
C ALA A 18 11.22 -24.85 12.61
N LYS A 19 12.35 -25.26 11.99
CA LYS A 19 12.60 -25.00 10.56
C LYS A 19 11.61 -25.73 9.63
N ARG A 20 10.87 -26.73 10.12
CA ARG A 20 9.80 -27.39 9.34
C ARG A 20 8.62 -26.45 9.08
N ASP A 21 8.45 -25.40 9.88
CA ASP A 21 7.38 -24.39 9.73
C ASP A 21 7.54 -23.51 8.49
N ILE A 22 8.69 -23.60 7.80
CA ILE A 22 8.94 -22.92 6.52
C ILE A 22 8.26 -23.67 5.35
N ARG A 23 8.00 -24.98 5.48
CA ARG A 23 7.47 -25.81 4.38
C ARG A 23 6.16 -25.30 3.78
N PRO A 24 5.17 -24.83 4.55
CA PRO A 24 3.95 -24.25 3.99
C PRO A 24 4.25 -23.06 3.07
N ALA A 25 5.06 -22.11 3.54
CA ALA A 25 5.47 -20.95 2.74
C ALA A 25 6.20 -21.37 1.46
N ALA A 26 7.11 -22.34 1.57
CA ALA A 26 7.81 -22.89 0.40
C ALA A 26 6.85 -23.56 -0.61
N SER A 27 5.73 -24.13 -0.19
CA SER A 27 4.79 -24.77 -1.13
C SER A 27 3.93 -23.79 -1.93
N VAL A 28 3.82 -22.54 -1.44
CA VAL A 28 2.92 -21.53 -1.99
C VAL A 28 3.63 -20.61 -2.99
N PHE A 29 4.87 -20.20 -2.71
CA PHE A 29 5.58 -19.23 -3.56
C PHE A 29 6.42 -19.87 -4.66
N ASN A 30 6.62 -19.15 -5.77
CA ASN A 30 7.55 -19.56 -6.83
C ASN A 30 9.02 -19.56 -6.33
N HIS A 31 9.70 -20.70 -6.39
CA HIS A 31 11.09 -20.87 -5.90
C HIS A 31 12.14 -20.14 -6.74
N VAL A 32 11.78 -19.69 -7.94
CA VAL A 32 12.67 -18.94 -8.83
C VAL A 32 11.99 -17.61 -9.20
N PRO A 33 11.87 -16.68 -8.23
CA PRO A 33 11.16 -15.42 -8.44
C PRO A 33 11.81 -14.55 -9.53
N PHE A 34 13.13 -14.66 -9.70
CA PHE A 34 13.89 -13.98 -10.76
C PHE A 34 14.70 -14.99 -11.60
N PRO A 35 14.11 -15.57 -12.67
CA PRO A 35 14.75 -16.64 -13.45
C PRO A 35 16.15 -16.32 -14.00
N HIS A 36 16.40 -15.06 -14.34
CA HIS A 36 17.66 -14.61 -14.93
C HIS A 36 18.83 -14.54 -13.94
N LEU A 37 18.57 -14.62 -12.63
CA LEU A 37 19.61 -14.64 -11.59
C LEU A 37 20.21 -16.04 -11.34
N GLY A 38 19.65 -17.08 -11.97
CA GLY A 38 20.16 -18.45 -11.85
C GLY A 38 19.98 -19.03 -10.44
N LYS A 39 20.91 -19.90 -10.02
CA LYS A 39 20.83 -20.59 -8.71
C LYS A 39 20.86 -19.63 -7.50
N PRO A 40 21.69 -18.57 -7.47
CA PRO A 40 21.70 -17.61 -6.35
C PRO A 40 20.39 -16.83 -6.16
N GLY A 41 19.54 -16.76 -7.19
CA GLY A 41 18.23 -16.10 -7.09
C GLY A 41 17.09 -17.00 -6.63
N ARG A 42 17.37 -18.21 -6.13
CA ARG A 42 16.34 -19.13 -5.62
C ARG A 42 15.96 -18.79 -4.18
N LEU A 43 14.70 -19.06 -3.81
CA LEU A 43 14.24 -18.93 -2.43
C LEU A 43 14.95 -19.92 -1.50
N GLY A 44 15.11 -19.52 -0.24
CA GLY A 44 15.61 -20.38 0.85
C GLY A 44 17.09 -20.20 1.21
N ASP A 45 17.77 -19.25 0.58
CA ASP A 45 19.09 -18.78 1.03
C ASP A 45 18.97 -17.78 2.20
N ASP A 46 20.09 -17.33 2.75
CA ASP A 46 20.11 -16.42 3.92
C ASP A 46 19.50 -15.04 3.63
N ALA A 47 19.50 -14.62 2.36
CA ALA A 47 18.88 -13.39 1.89
C ALA A 47 18.41 -13.53 0.44
N ALA A 48 17.43 -12.72 0.04
CA ALA A 48 17.00 -12.64 -1.35
C ALA A 48 18.01 -11.85 -2.19
N LEU A 49 18.53 -12.47 -3.25
CA LEU A 49 19.25 -11.75 -4.30
C LEU A 49 18.24 -11.08 -5.24
N LEU A 50 18.32 -9.75 -5.34
CA LEU A 50 17.48 -8.96 -6.25
C LEU A 50 18.25 -8.59 -7.53
N PRO A 51 17.56 -8.42 -8.67
CA PRO A 51 18.20 -7.91 -9.87
C PRO A 51 18.79 -6.52 -9.61
N ALA A 52 19.91 -6.20 -10.26
CA ALA A 52 20.48 -4.85 -10.19
C ALA A 52 19.45 -3.82 -10.68
N GLN A 53 19.28 -2.74 -9.91
CA GLN A 53 18.32 -1.69 -10.20
C GLN A 53 19.02 -0.38 -10.53
N SER A 54 18.46 0.37 -11.49
CA SER A 54 18.77 1.78 -11.70
C SER A 54 17.69 2.64 -11.04
N GLY A 55 18.07 3.70 -10.35
CA GLY A 55 17.12 4.62 -9.70
C GLY A 55 17.22 4.58 -8.17
N GLN A 56 16.22 5.19 -7.53
CA GLN A 56 16.17 5.34 -6.07
C GLN A 56 15.40 4.17 -5.47
N LEU A 57 16.01 3.47 -4.50
CA LEU A 57 15.34 2.39 -3.79
C LEU A 57 14.32 2.96 -2.79
N LEU A 58 13.16 2.34 -2.75
CA LEU A 58 12.07 2.67 -1.84
C LEU A 58 11.74 1.43 -0.99
N MET A 59 11.48 1.62 0.30
CA MET A 59 11.13 0.54 1.21
C MET A 59 9.92 0.97 2.03
N ALA A 60 8.90 0.11 2.07
CA ALA A 60 7.73 0.26 2.91
C ALA A 60 7.49 -1.02 3.71
N CYS A 61 6.84 -0.89 4.86
CA CYS A 61 6.48 -2.01 5.72
C CYS A 61 5.22 -1.67 6.50
N GLU A 62 4.26 -2.58 6.47
CA GLU A 62 2.97 -2.42 7.14
C GLU A 62 2.65 -3.64 8.01
N GLY A 63 2.11 -3.36 9.20
CA GLY A 63 1.55 -4.35 10.11
C GLY A 63 0.05 -4.42 9.93
N MET A 64 -0.48 -5.60 9.66
CA MET A 64 -1.93 -5.78 9.50
C MET A 64 -2.63 -5.74 10.86
N HIS A 65 -3.78 -5.08 10.90
CA HIS A 65 -4.58 -4.99 12.12
C HIS A 65 -4.90 -6.38 12.67
N PRO A 66 -4.60 -6.70 13.95
CA PRO A 66 -4.74 -8.06 14.47
C PRO A 66 -6.14 -8.67 14.31
N ALA A 67 -7.19 -7.85 14.50
CA ALA A 67 -8.57 -8.33 14.29
C ALA A 67 -8.82 -8.79 12.84
N LEU A 68 -8.24 -8.11 11.85
CA LEU A 68 -8.37 -8.51 10.45
C LEU A 68 -7.67 -9.84 10.18
N VAL A 69 -6.47 -10.02 10.76
CA VAL A 69 -5.70 -11.28 10.63
C VAL A 69 -6.49 -12.46 11.18
N VAL A 70 -7.21 -12.27 12.29
CA VAL A 70 -8.05 -13.31 12.91
C VAL A 70 -9.35 -13.55 12.12
N GLU A 71 -10.07 -12.48 11.75
CA GLU A 71 -11.42 -12.57 11.19
C GLU A 71 -11.46 -12.91 9.70
N ASP A 72 -10.43 -12.50 8.95
CA ASP A 72 -10.31 -12.73 7.51
C ASP A 72 -8.84 -12.90 7.10
N PRO A 73 -8.17 -13.99 7.51
CA PRO A 73 -6.74 -14.19 7.26
C PRO A 73 -6.36 -14.14 5.78
N TRP A 74 -7.24 -14.62 4.89
CA TRP A 74 -6.99 -14.52 3.45
C TRP A 74 -6.97 -13.07 2.99
N PHE A 75 -7.95 -12.27 3.40
CA PHE A 75 -8.00 -10.87 3.03
C PHE A 75 -6.91 -10.04 3.72
N ALA A 76 -6.51 -10.39 4.94
CA ALA A 76 -5.35 -9.81 5.61
C ALA A 76 -4.06 -10.06 4.83
N GLY A 77 -3.84 -11.30 4.37
CA GLY A 77 -2.70 -11.67 3.52
C GLY A 77 -2.69 -10.91 2.19
N TRP A 78 -3.85 -10.85 1.52
CA TRP A 78 -4.02 -10.05 0.30
C TRP A 78 -3.71 -8.57 0.53
N SER A 79 -4.30 -7.99 1.57
CA SER A 79 -4.19 -6.56 1.89
C SER A 79 -2.77 -6.21 2.28
N GLY A 80 -2.07 -7.06 3.04
CA GLY A 80 -0.67 -6.83 3.41
C GLY A 80 0.26 -6.61 2.22
N VAL A 81 0.05 -7.35 1.12
CA VAL A 81 0.75 -7.07 -0.14
C VAL A 81 0.24 -5.76 -0.73
N LEU A 82 -1.07 -5.65 -0.96
CA LEU A 82 -1.69 -4.51 -1.65
C LEU A 82 -1.28 -3.14 -1.07
N VAL A 83 -1.37 -2.96 0.24
CA VAL A 83 -1.10 -1.67 0.90
C VAL A 83 0.35 -1.24 0.70
N ASN A 84 1.28 -2.17 0.88
CA ASN A 84 2.70 -1.96 0.65
C ASN A 84 2.98 -1.59 -0.83
N LEU A 85 2.33 -2.27 -1.79
CA LEU A 85 2.47 -1.91 -3.20
C LEU A 85 1.96 -0.48 -3.46
N SER A 86 0.87 -0.09 -2.80
CA SER A 86 0.31 1.26 -2.89
C SER A 86 1.28 2.31 -2.36
N ASP A 87 1.98 2.07 -1.26
CA ASP A 87 2.96 3.00 -0.69
C ASP A 87 4.11 3.29 -1.66
N ILE A 88 4.64 2.23 -2.29
CA ILE A 88 5.67 2.37 -3.32
C ILE A 88 5.15 3.17 -4.51
N ALA A 89 3.92 2.89 -4.96
CA ALA A 89 3.29 3.63 -6.05
C ALA A 89 3.06 5.11 -5.70
N ALA A 90 2.62 5.43 -4.47
CA ALA A 90 2.42 6.79 -3.99
C ALA A 90 3.70 7.63 -4.05
N MET A 91 4.87 7.00 -3.95
CA MET A 91 6.18 7.64 -4.09
C MET A 91 6.66 7.73 -5.56
N GLY A 92 5.84 7.35 -6.54
CA GLY A 92 6.20 7.28 -7.95
C GLY A 92 7.04 6.05 -8.31
N GLY A 93 7.10 5.06 -7.42
CA GLY A 93 7.91 3.85 -7.57
C GLY A 93 7.18 2.65 -8.15
N ARG A 94 7.95 1.71 -8.68
CA ARG A 94 7.49 0.37 -9.07
C ARG A 94 7.92 -0.64 -8.00
N PRO A 95 7.01 -1.43 -7.44
CA PRO A 95 7.39 -2.51 -6.53
C PRO A 95 8.21 -3.58 -7.24
N LEU A 96 9.20 -4.13 -6.53
CA LEU A 96 10.14 -5.13 -7.05
C LEU A 96 10.02 -6.46 -6.33
N ALA A 97 9.91 -6.44 -5.00
CA ALA A 97 10.02 -7.62 -4.18
C ALA A 97 9.30 -7.43 -2.85
N VAL A 98 8.59 -8.46 -2.39
CA VAL A 98 7.87 -8.47 -1.12
C VAL A 98 8.50 -9.51 -0.18
N VAL A 99 8.53 -9.19 1.11
CA VAL A 99 8.84 -10.14 2.20
C VAL A 99 7.77 -10.05 3.29
N ASN A 100 7.67 -11.06 4.14
CA ASN A 100 6.70 -11.08 5.24
C ASN A 100 7.30 -11.51 6.59
N SER A 101 6.53 -11.27 7.65
CA SER A 101 6.69 -11.86 8.97
C SER A 101 5.32 -12.30 9.47
N VAL A 102 5.15 -13.61 9.66
CA VAL A 102 3.87 -14.23 9.98
C VAL A 102 3.99 -15.03 11.27
N TRP A 103 3.07 -14.76 12.20
CA TRP A 103 2.91 -15.48 13.46
C TRP A 103 1.47 -15.97 13.53
N THR A 104 1.26 -17.27 13.69
CA THR A 104 -0.08 -17.86 13.83
C THR A 104 -0.13 -18.89 14.95
N ALA A 105 -1.34 -19.14 15.45
CA ALA A 105 -1.65 -20.17 16.45
C ALA A 105 -2.10 -21.50 15.82
N GLY A 106 -1.72 -21.75 14.56
CA GLY A 106 -2.02 -23.00 13.87
C GLY A 106 -1.85 -22.94 12.35
N PRO A 107 -1.86 -24.11 11.69
CA PRO A 107 -1.59 -24.22 10.26
C PRO A 107 -2.70 -23.63 9.38
N ASP A 108 -3.96 -23.68 9.81
CA ASP A 108 -5.10 -23.22 9.00
C ASP A 108 -5.07 -21.70 8.77
N SER A 109 -4.77 -20.92 9.82
CA SER A 109 -4.60 -19.46 9.71
C SER A 109 -3.43 -19.12 8.78
N LEU A 110 -2.30 -19.81 8.98
CA LEU A 110 -1.09 -19.62 8.17
C LEU A 110 -1.38 -19.90 6.69
N GLN A 111 -2.05 -21.00 6.38
CA GLN A 111 -2.41 -21.36 5.02
C GLN A 111 -3.23 -20.25 4.35
N ARG A 112 -4.28 -19.75 5.02
CA ARG A 112 -5.14 -18.70 4.46
C ARG A 112 -4.38 -17.39 4.23
N LEU A 113 -3.51 -16.98 5.16
CA LEU A 113 -2.64 -15.81 4.99
C LEU A 113 -1.71 -15.95 3.77
N LEU A 114 -1.06 -17.11 3.65
CA LEU A 114 -0.18 -17.42 2.52
C LEU A 114 -0.92 -17.41 1.17
N GLU A 115 -2.11 -18.00 1.11
CA GLU A 115 -2.96 -18.00 -0.08
C GLU A 115 -3.37 -16.57 -0.50
N GLY A 116 -3.70 -15.71 0.47
CA GLY A 116 -4.01 -14.31 0.24
C GLY A 116 -2.83 -13.54 -0.34
N MET A 117 -1.64 -13.67 0.28
CA MET A 117 -0.40 -13.06 -0.19
C MET A 117 -0.02 -13.56 -1.59
N SER A 118 -0.07 -14.87 -1.82
CA SER A 118 0.25 -15.46 -3.14
C SER A 118 -0.67 -14.92 -4.24
N SER A 119 -1.98 -14.88 -3.97
CA SER A 119 -2.97 -14.36 -4.91
C SER A 119 -2.70 -12.89 -5.28
N ALA A 120 -2.34 -12.06 -4.29
CA ALA A 120 -1.96 -10.67 -4.54
C ALA A 120 -0.66 -10.57 -5.35
N CYS A 121 0.40 -11.27 -4.94
CA CYS A 121 1.69 -11.33 -5.64
C CYS A 121 1.53 -11.71 -7.12
N ASP A 122 0.74 -12.75 -7.40
CA ASP A 122 0.49 -13.23 -8.77
C ASP A 122 -0.25 -12.19 -9.61
N ARG A 123 -1.28 -11.55 -9.05
CA ARG A 123 -2.09 -10.57 -9.77
C ARG A 123 -1.34 -9.27 -10.03
N PHE A 124 -0.56 -8.79 -9.08
CA PHE A 124 0.27 -7.60 -9.27
C PHE A 124 1.60 -7.89 -9.98
N ALA A 125 1.97 -9.16 -10.14
CA ALA A 125 3.28 -9.60 -10.65
C ALA A 125 4.46 -9.05 -9.85
N VAL A 126 4.34 -9.06 -8.52
CA VAL A 126 5.41 -8.67 -7.59
C VAL A 126 5.72 -9.89 -6.73
N PRO A 127 6.91 -10.51 -6.85
CA PRO A 127 7.21 -11.76 -6.18
C PRO A 127 7.40 -11.59 -4.68
N MET A 128 6.96 -12.59 -3.91
CA MET A 128 7.45 -12.84 -2.57
C MET A 128 8.85 -13.45 -2.68
N VAL A 129 9.86 -12.79 -2.12
CA VAL A 129 11.28 -13.19 -2.26
C VAL A 129 11.87 -13.75 -0.97
N GLY A 130 11.14 -13.69 0.13
CA GLY A 130 11.58 -14.17 1.42
C GLY A 130 10.55 -13.87 2.51
N GLY A 131 10.90 -14.19 3.74
CA GLY A 131 10.05 -13.89 4.90
C GLY A 131 10.27 -14.83 6.07
N HIS A 132 9.36 -14.74 7.04
CA HIS A 132 9.37 -15.53 8.26
C HIS A 132 7.97 -16.11 8.53
N SER A 133 7.91 -17.38 8.89
CA SER A 133 6.68 -18.04 9.34
C SER A 133 6.91 -18.78 10.64
N ASN A 134 6.02 -18.56 11.61
CA ASN A 134 5.92 -19.31 12.84
C ASN A 134 4.45 -19.64 13.09
N GLN A 135 4.12 -20.94 13.15
CA GLN A 135 2.75 -21.43 13.37
C GLN A 135 2.50 -21.95 14.80
N GLN A 136 3.44 -21.68 15.71
CA GLN A 136 3.42 -22.05 17.12
C GLN A 136 3.36 -20.82 18.03
N SER A 137 2.76 -19.73 17.54
CA SER A 137 2.61 -18.48 18.27
C SER A 137 1.35 -18.51 19.15
N PRO A 138 1.34 -17.86 20.32
CA PRO A 138 0.11 -17.67 21.09
C PRO A 138 -0.80 -16.57 20.53
N TYR A 139 -0.43 -15.90 19.44
CA TYR A 139 -1.18 -14.82 18.79
C TYR A 139 -1.06 -14.88 17.26
N GLU A 140 -1.99 -14.22 16.59
CA GLU A 140 -2.00 -14.00 15.14
C GLU A 140 -1.42 -12.61 14.82
N ALA A 141 -0.40 -12.56 13.97
CA ALA A 141 0.18 -11.30 13.49
C ALA A 141 0.74 -11.47 12.08
N LEU A 142 0.59 -10.40 11.28
CA LEU A 142 1.13 -10.32 9.94
C LEU A 142 1.77 -8.94 9.76
N SER A 143 3.03 -8.95 9.32
CA SER A 143 3.67 -7.77 8.73
C SER A 143 4.17 -8.12 7.34
N VAL A 144 4.06 -7.18 6.42
CA VAL A 144 4.54 -7.30 5.05
C VAL A 144 5.41 -6.09 4.76
N ALA A 145 6.52 -6.31 4.08
CA ALA A 145 7.40 -5.25 3.61
C ALA A 145 7.67 -5.40 2.13
N VAL A 146 7.90 -4.28 1.46
CA VAL A 146 8.17 -4.25 0.03
C VAL A 146 9.40 -3.39 -0.23
N LEU A 147 10.21 -3.85 -1.19
CA LEU A 147 11.19 -3.02 -1.87
C LEU A 147 10.64 -2.63 -3.24
N GLY A 148 10.76 -1.34 -3.56
CA GLY A 148 10.49 -0.79 -4.88
C GLY A 148 11.63 0.07 -5.39
N VAL A 149 11.48 0.58 -6.60
CA VAL A 149 12.41 1.51 -7.23
C VAL A 149 11.65 2.64 -7.91
N ALA A 150 12.11 3.88 -7.71
CA ALA A 150 11.71 5.02 -8.51
C ALA A 150 12.77 5.27 -9.59
N GLU A 151 12.41 4.97 -10.85
CA GLU A 151 13.24 5.21 -12.03
C GLU A 151 13.21 6.69 -12.46
N GLY A 152 12.15 7.41 -12.08
CA GLY A 152 11.94 8.83 -12.32
C GLY A 152 12.01 9.68 -11.04
N PRO A 153 11.47 10.91 -11.08
CA PRO A 153 11.30 11.74 -9.88
C PRO A 153 10.50 11.01 -8.81
N VAL A 154 10.95 11.11 -7.56
CA VAL A 154 10.20 10.61 -6.41
C VAL A 154 9.09 11.59 -6.09
N LEU A 155 7.86 11.08 -5.98
CA LEU A 155 6.76 11.84 -5.41
C LEU A 155 6.92 11.84 -3.90
N SER A 156 6.77 13.01 -3.28
CA SER A 156 6.75 13.12 -1.83
C SER A 156 5.64 14.06 -1.43
N ALA A 157 4.84 13.69 -0.42
CA ALA A 157 3.84 14.60 0.14
C ALA A 157 4.48 15.94 0.56
N ARG A 158 5.74 15.94 1.00
CA ARG A 158 6.50 17.14 1.37
C ARG A 158 6.80 18.09 0.22
N SER A 159 6.64 17.64 -1.03
CA SER A 159 6.89 18.45 -2.22
C SER A 159 5.68 19.26 -2.69
N ALA A 160 4.50 19.05 -2.08
CA ALA A 160 3.33 19.88 -2.36
C ALA A 160 3.59 21.32 -1.89
N SER A 161 3.08 22.28 -2.64
CA SER A 161 3.34 23.71 -2.44
C SER A 161 2.05 24.52 -2.45
N PRO A 162 2.02 25.68 -1.77
CA PRO A 162 0.93 26.64 -1.93
C PRO A 162 0.68 26.99 -3.41
N GLY A 163 -0.60 26.97 -3.81
CA GLY A 163 -1.03 27.19 -5.19
C GLY A 163 -1.24 25.91 -6.00
N ASP A 164 -0.87 24.74 -5.46
CA ASP A 164 -1.25 23.46 -6.07
C ASP A 164 -2.75 23.17 -5.94
N GLU A 165 -3.27 22.46 -6.92
CA GLU A 165 -4.57 21.83 -6.85
C GLU A 165 -4.45 20.48 -6.14
N LEU A 166 -5.42 20.18 -5.26
CA LEU A 166 -5.55 18.87 -4.65
C LEU A 166 -6.49 18.01 -5.50
N TRP A 167 -6.01 16.86 -5.93
CA TRP A 167 -6.76 15.92 -6.76
C TRP A 167 -6.96 14.58 -6.06
N LEU A 168 -8.14 14.00 -6.25
CA LEU A 168 -8.44 12.61 -5.92
C LEU A 168 -8.21 11.75 -7.16
N LEU A 169 -7.48 10.64 -7.01
CA LEU A 169 -7.39 9.59 -8.01
C LEU A 169 -7.78 8.27 -7.34
N VAL A 170 -8.86 7.63 -7.76
CA VAL A 170 -9.39 6.42 -7.11
C VAL A 170 -10.06 5.48 -8.10
N ASN A 171 -9.93 4.17 -7.90
CA ASN A 171 -10.67 3.19 -8.70
C ASN A 171 -12.10 3.04 -8.18
N ARG A 172 -13.07 3.47 -8.99
CA ARG A 172 -14.50 3.48 -8.68
C ARG A 172 -15.19 2.13 -8.90
N SER A 173 -14.53 1.16 -9.53
CA SER A 173 -15.13 -0.12 -9.93
C SER A 173 -15.05 -1.18 -8.83
N GLY A 174 -15.40 -0.78 -7.61
CA GLY A 174 -15.32 -1.62 -6.42
C GLY A 174 -16.64 -1.75 -5.67
N ARG A 175 -16.53 -2.23 -4.44
CA ARG A 175 -17.61 -2.30 -3.45
C ARG A 175 -17.01 -2.31 -2.05
N PHE A 176 -17.80 -1.99 -1.03
CA PHE A 176 -17.35 -2.21 0.34
C PHE A 176 -17.12 -3.70 0.61
N TYR A 177 -15.97 -4.02 1.21
CA TYR A 177 -15.60 -5.39 1.55
C TYR A 177 -16.14 -5.76 2.93
N ARG A 178 -17.20 -6.58 2.95
CA ARG A 178 -17.89 -7.02 4.17
C ARG A 178 -18.34 -5.82 5.01
N HIS A 179 -17.94 -5.77 6.28
CA HIS A 179 -18.26 -4.70 7.21
C HIS A 179 -17.10 -3.71 7.41
N TYR A 180 -15.96 -3.94 6.76
CA TYR A 180 -14.80 -3.08 6.88
C TYR A 180 -15.02 -1.79 6.08
N PRO A 181 -14.49 -0.64 6.54
CA PRO A 181 -14.50 0.60 5.78
C PRO A 181 -13.43 0.54 4.67
N PHE A 182 -13.51 -0.47 3.81
CA PHE A 182 -12.57 -0.75 2.74
C PHE A 182 -13.32 -0.87 1.42
N TRP A 183 -13.00 -0.01 0.47
CA TRP A 183 -13.52 -0.05 -0.89
C TRP A 183 -12.66 -0.96 -1.76
N ASP A 184 -13.14 -2.16 -2.01
CA ASP A 184 -12.44 -3.19 -2.75
C ASP A 184 -12.78 -3.12 -4.25
N ALA A 185 -11.88 -2.52 -5.01
CA ALA A 185 -11.84 -2.56 -6.46
C ALA A 185 -10.75 -3.53 -6.99
N ALA A 186 -10.12 -4.32 -6.11
CA ALA A 186 -8.92 -5.08 -6.44
C ALA A 186 -9.11 -6.60 -6.48
N THR A 187 -9.79 -7.20 -5.51
CA THR A 187 -9.84 -8.67 -5.37
C THR A 187 -10.56 -9.36 -6.53
N ALA A 188 -11.46 -8.66 -7.24
CA ALA A 188 -12.17 -9.17 -8.41
C ALA A 188 -11.60 -8.66 -9.75
N ALA A 189 -10.67 -7.72 -9.72
CA ALA A 189 -10.13 -7.09 -10.93
C ALA A 189 -9.16 -8.02 -11.68
N SER A 190 -9.08 -7.81 -12.99
CA SER A 190 -8.11 -8.52 -13.83
C SER A 190 -6.67 -8.10 -13.48
N PRO A 191 -5.68 -9.01 -13.59
CA PRO A 191 -4.27 -8.66 -13.39
C PRO A 191 -3.81 -7.50 -14.28
N GLY A 192 -4.29 -7.43 -15.53
CA GLY A 192 -3.95 -6.36 -16.46
C GLY A 192 -4.37 -4.99 -15.94
N LEU A 193 -5.61 -4.86 -15.45
CA LEU A 193 -6.14 -3.62 -14.89
C LEU A 193 -5.38 -3.19 -13.63
N LEU A 194 -5.11 -4.12 -12.73
CA LEU A 194 -4.38 -3.85 -11.49
C LEU A 194 -2.96 -3.33 -11.77
N ARG A 195 -2.25 -3.97 -12.69
CA ARG A 195 -0.88 -3.58 -13.06
C ARG A 195 -0.85 -2.26 -13.83
N SER A 196 -1.86 -1.99 -14.67
CA SER A 196 -1.97 -0.70 -15.36
C SER A 196 -2.23 0.43 -14.38
N HIS A 197 -3.14 0.24 -13.42
CA HIS A 197 -3.43 1.23 -12.37
C HIS A 197 -2.22 1.47 -11.48
N LEU A 198 -1.57 0.43 -10.98
CA LEU A 198 -0.36 0.55 -10.15
C LEU A 198 0.79 1.28 -10.87
N SER A 199 0.84 1.20 -12.21
CA SER A 199 1.84 1.91 -13.03
C SER A 199 1.53 3.39 -13.29
N LEU A 200 0.34 3.88 -12.91
CA LEU A 200 -0.06 5.26 -13.21
C LEU A 200 0.77 6.28 -12.44
N LEU A 201 0.99 6.10 -11.14
CA LEU A 201 1.74 7.08 -10.34
C LEU A 201 3.20 7.22 -10.81
N PRO A 202 3.95 6.14 -11.09
CA PRO A 202 5.26 6.25 -11.73
C PRO A 202 5.24 7.00 -13.06
N ALA A 203 4.22 6.75 -13.90
CA ALA A 203 4.10 7.43 -15.19
C ALA A 203 3.78 8.93 -15.03
N LEU A 204 2.87 9.27 -14.11
CA LEU A 204 2.52 10.65 -13.77
C LEU A 204 3.71 11.43 -13.20
N ALA A 205 4.55 10.76 -12.39
CA ALA A 205 5.79 11.32 -11.85
C ALA A 205 6.84 11.54 -12.96
N ALA A 206 7.05 10.54 -13.82
CA ALA A 206 8.01 10.61 -14.93
C ALA A 206 7.67 11.73 -15.93
N ASP A 207 6.38 11.95 -16.20
CA ASP A 207 5.89 13.02 -17.09
C ASP A 207 5.86 14.41 -16.43
N GLY A 208 6.19 14.49 -15.13
CA GLY A 208 6.15 15.71 -14.32
C GLY A 208 4.75 16.28 -14.11
N ILE A 209 3.70 15.46 -14.30
CA ILE A 209 2.30 15.86 -14.15
C ILE A 209 1.94 15.99 -12.67
N VAL A 210 2.33 14.99 -11.89
CA VAL A 210 2.21 14.98 -10.42
C VAL A 210 3.60 15.13 -9.84
N HIS A 211 3.71 15.89 -8.75
CA HIS A 211 5.00 16.09 -8.06
C HIS A 211 4.93 15.81 -6.56
N ALA A 212 3.73 15.65 -5.99
CA ALA A 212 3.52 15.14 -4.65
C ALA A 212 2.28 14.26 -4.65
N ALA A 213 2.31 13.18 -3.89
CA ALA A 213 1.17 12.30 -3.71
C ALA A 213 1.20 11.65 -2.33
N LYS A 214 0.05 11.15 -1.92
CA LYS A 214 -0.12 10.31 -0.74
C LYS A 214 -1.21 9.27 -0.99
N ASP A 215 -0.96 8.04 -0.54
CA ASP A 215 -1.94 6.97 -0.53
C ASP A 215 -3.11 7.28 0.43
N ILE A 216 -4.32 6.86 0.06
CA ILE A 216 -5.47 6.93 0.97
C ILE A 216 -5.48 5.69 1.84
N SER A 217 -5.25 5.86 3.13
CA SER A 217 -5.12 4.76 4.11
C SER A 217 -6.39 4.61 4.96
N MET A 218 -6.29 3.91 6.10
CA MET A 218 -7.42 3.69 7.01
C MET A 218 -8.00 4.97 7.62
N GLY A 219 -7.28 6.10 7.57
CA GLY A 219 -7.83 7.41 7.93
C GLY A 219 -8.85 7.97 6.93
N GLY A 220 -9.02 7.29 5.79
CA GLY A 220 -9.84 7.73 4.67
C GLY A 220 -9.29 8.99 4.01
N LEU A 221 -10.07 9.54 3.09
CA LEU A 221 -9.72 10.74 2.33
C LEU A 221 -9.38 11.91 3.26
N CYS A 222 -10.23 12.15 4.26
CA CYS A 222 -10.07 13.27 5.19
C CYS A 222 -8.83 13.10 6.09
N GLY A 223 -8.60 11.91 6.65
CA GLY A 223 -7.42 11.64 7.46
C GLY A 223 -6.12 11.74 6.64
N THR A 224 -6.12 11.22 5.42
CA THR A 224 -4.98 11.36 4.51
C THR A 224 -4.72 12.83 4.16
N ALA A 225 -5.76 13.66 3.98
CA ALA A 225 -5.57 15.09 3.76
C ALA A 225 -4.89 15.78 4.95
N VAL A 226 -5.23 15.41 6.19
CA VAL A 226 -4.53 15.89 7.40
C VAL A 226 -3.06 15.48 7.38
N MET A 227 -2.76 14.21 7.12
CA MET A 227 -1.37 13.75 7.01
C MET A 227 -0.61 14.44 5.88
N PHE A 228 -1.28 14.76 4.76
CA PHE A 228 -0.68 15.45 3.62
C PHE A 228 -0.35 16.90 3.99
N ALA A 229 -1.30 17.62 4.60
CA ALA A 229 -1.09 18.97 5.13
C ALA A 229 0.06 18.99 6.15
N GLU A 230 0.04 18.09 7.15
CA GLU A 230 1.11 17.94 8.14
C GLU A 230 2.47 17.71 7.46
N SER A 231 2.51 16.83 6.46
CA SER A 231 3.74 16.49 5.73
C SER A 231 4.32 17.65 4.94
N CYS A 232 3.52 18.52 4.31
CA CYS A 232 4.01 19.66 3.53
C CYS A 232 3.99 21.00 4.27
N GLY A 233 3.46 21.03 5.49
CA GLY A 233 3.30 22.25 6.27
C GLY A 233 2.32 23.27 5.68
N SER A 234 1.54 22.91 4.66
CA SER A 234 0.63 23.83 3.97
C SER A 234 -0.83 23.56 4.34
N PRO A 235 -1.66 24.61 4.47
CA PRO A 235 -3.10 24.43 4.66
C PRO A 235 -3.73 23.76 3.44
N ILE A 236 -4.66 22.84 3.69
CA ILE A 236 -5.48 22.20 2.66
C ILE A 236 -6.95 22.57 2.86
N THR A 237 -7.61 22.95 1.78
CA THR A 237 -9.08 23.04 1.74
C THR A 237 -9.61 21.86 0.93
N LEU A 238 -10.50 21.06 1.52
CA LEU A 238 -11.26 20.00 0.86
C LEU A 238 -12.64 20.54 0.44
N GLU A 239 -12.89 20.59 -0.86
CA GLU A 239 -14.15 21.00 -1.47
C GLU A 239 -15.07 19.76 -1.58
N LEU A 240 -15.97 19.56 -0.61
CA LEU A 240 -16.77 18.34 -0.50
C LEU A 240 -17.71 18.13 -1.68
N ASP A 241 -18.26 19.20 -2.24
CA ASP A 241 -19.17 19.13 -3.41
C ASP A 241 -18.44 18.72 -4.70
N ALA A 242 -17.11 18.81 -4.72
CA ALA A 242 -16.28 18.41 -5.87
C ALA A 242 -15.82 16.96 -5.79
N ILE A 243 -16.02 16.28 -4.66
CA ILE A 243 -15.63 14.88 -4.47
C ILE A 243 -16.62 13.97 -5.18
N GLU A 244 -16.23 13.49 -6.36
CA GLU A 244 -16.97 12.44 -7.06
C GLU A 244 -16.94 11.12 -6.27
N ARG A 245 -18.04 10.37 -6.35
CA ARG A 245 -18.22 9.07 -5.69
C ARG A 245 -19.02 8.11 -6.57
N PRO A 246 -18.86 6.78 -6.40
CA PRO A 246 -19.72 5.82 -7.09
C PRO A 246 -21.20 5.99 -6.71
N ASP A 247 -22.09 5.64 -7.63
CA ASP A 247 -23.54 5.72 -7.38
C ASP A 247 -23.93 4.86 -6.17
N GLN A 248 -24.89 5.34 -5.38
CA GLN A 248 -25.44 4.61 -4.22
C GLN A 248 -24.45 4.38 -3.06
N VAL A 249 -23.24 4.93 -3.13
CA VAL A 249 -22.27 4.92 -2.02
C VAL A 249 -22.55 6.11 -1.10
N ASP A 250 -22.78 5.88 0.18
CA ASP A 250 -22.94 6.95 1.18
C ASP A 250 -21.69 7.86 1.25
N GLU A 251 -21.89 9.15 1.43
CA GLU A 251 -20.81 10.14 1.38
C GLU A 251 -19.87 9.98 2.57
N GLN A 252 -20.42 9.80 3.78
CA GLN A 252 -19.58 9.67 4.98
C GLN A 252 -18.78 8.37 4.93
N ALA A 253 -19.37 7.29 4.43
CA ALA A 253 -18.67 6.04 4.17
C ALA A 253 -17.54 6.24 3.15
N TRP A 254 -17.78 6.96 2.06
CA TRP A 254 -16.77 7.25 1.04
C TRP A 254 -15.58 8.05 1.59
N LEU A 255 -15.85 9.13 2.34
CA LEU A 255 -14.82 10.00 2.90
C LEU A 255 -13.93 9.30 3.95
N ARG A 256 -14.43 8.23 4.57
CA ARG A 256 -13.74 7.50 5.66
C ARG A 256 -13.11 6.18 5.22
N CYS A 257 -13.38 5.72 4.00
CA CYS A 257 -12.93 4.41 3.58
C CYS A 257 -11.49 4.38 3.08
N PHE A 258 -10.85 3.22 3.23
CA PHE A 258 -9.62 2.85 2.53
C PHE A 258 -10.01 2.30 1.15
N PRO A 259 -9.65 2.96 0.03
CA PRO A 259 -9.79 2.38 -1.30
C PRO A 259 -8.61 1.47 -1.66
N SER A 260 -8.87 0.30 -2.23
CA SER A 260 -7.82 -0.62 -2.71
C SER A 260 -6.87 -0.01 -3.75
N PHE A 261 -7.30 1.08 -4.38
CA PHE A 261 -6.47 1.96 -5.21
C PHE A 261 -7.02 3.38 -5.05
N GLY A 262 -6.32 4.23 -4.29
CA GLY A 262 -6.70 5.63 -4.13
C GLY A 262 -5.58 6.51 -3.59
N TYR A 263 -5.48 7.72 -4.12
CA TYR A 263 -4.40 8.66 -3.85
C TYR A 263 -4.93 10.09 -3.82
N LEU A 264 -4.32 10.90 -2.95
CA LEU A 264 -4.35 12.34 -3.02
C LEU A 264 -3.12 12.83 -3.78
N LEU A 265 -3.29 13.75 -4.72
CA LEU A 265 -2.23 14.26 -5.58
C LEU A 265 -2.14 15.79 -5.48
N ALA A 266 -0.93 16.34 -5.44
CA ALA A 266 -0.70 17.77 -5.66
C ALA A 266 -0.28 18.01 -7.11
N VAL A 267 -1.05 18.84 -7.81
CA VAL A 267 -0.93 19.09 -9.24
C VAL A 267 -0.85 20.59 -9.47
N ARG A 268 0.15 21.05 -10.22
CA ARG A 268 0.23 22.45 -10.61
C ARG A 268 -0.90 22.77 -11.58
N PRO A 269 -1.57 23.93 -11.49
CA PRO A 269 -2.65 24.29 -12.42
C PRO A 269 -2.27 24.20 -13.90
N SER A 270 -0.99 24.43 -14.24
CA SER A 270 -0.48 24.30 -15.61
C SER A 270 -0.48 22.86 -16.15
N MET A 271 -0.59 21.85 -15.28
CA MET A 271 -0.55 20.43 -15.61
C MET A 271 -1.93 19.78 -15.64
N THR A 272 -2.98 20.46 -15.17
CA THR A 272 -4.36 19.96 -15.10
C THR A 272 -4.85 19.37 -16.42
N GLY A 273 -4.69 20.10 -17.52
CA GLY A 273 -5.10 19.61 -18.84
C GLY A 273 -4.27 18.41 -19.36
N ARG A 274 -3.07 18.16 -18.83
CA ARG A 274 -2.30 16.94 -19.13
C ARG A 274 -2.80 15.76 -18.29
N LEU A 275 -3.05 15.97 -17.00
CA LEU A 275 -3.60 14.96 -16.10
C LEU A 275 -4.93 14.41 -16.62
N GLN A 276 -5.88 15.30 -16.93
CA GLN A 276 -7.19 14.92 -17.45
C GLN A 276 -7.07 14.11 -18.75
N ARG A 277 -6.24 14.56 -19.70
CA ARG A 277 -6.03 13.84 -20.97
C ARG A 277 -5.41 12.46 -20.80
N MET A 278 -4.55 12.27 -19.81
CA MET A 278 -3.91 10.99 -19.53
C MET A 278 -4.91 9.97 -18.96
N LEU A 279 -5.90 10.42 -18.19
CA LEU A 279 -6.81 9.55 -17.45
C LEU A 279 -8.23 9.46 -18.04
N GLN A 280 -8.61 10.36 -18.95
CA GLN A 280 -9.97 10.45 -19.54
C GLN A 280 -10.49 9.15 -20.20
N GLY A 281 -9.60 8.23 -20.58
CA GLY A 281 -9.95 6.99 -21.27
C GLY A 281 -10.28 5.82 -20.34
N ASP A 282 -10.06 5.94 -19.04
CA ASP A 282 -10.25 4.85 -18.10
C ASP A 282 -11.59 4.99 -17.35
N PRO A 283 -12.61 4.16 -17.69
CA PRO A 283 -13.92 4.25 -17.05
C PRO A 283 -13.91 3.76 -15.59
N HIS A 284 -12.82 3.13 -15.15
CA HIS A 284 -12.67 2.62 -13.79
C HIS A 284 -12.15 3.68 -12.82
N LEU A 285 -11.70 4.84 -13.28
CA LEU A 285 -11.10 5.86 -12.44
C LEU A 285 -12.05 7.04 -12.21
N ILE A 286 -12.10 7.50 -10.97
CA ILE A 286 -12.47 8.88 -10.64
C ILE A 286 -11.16 9.65 -10.55
N CYS A 287 -11.04 10.73 -11.32
CA CYS A 287 -9.94 11.69 -11.19
C CYS A 287 -10.48 13.11 -11.25
N CYS A 288 -10.65 13.73 -10.08
CA CYS A 288 -11.26 15.06 -9.94
C CYS A 288 -10.44 15.97 -9.02
N ARG A 289 -10.47 17.27 -9.29
CA ARG A 289 -9.96 18.30 -8.37
C ARG A 289 -10.94 18.38 -7.21
N ILE A 290 -10.44 18.22 -5.99
CA ILE A 290 -11.22 18.19 -4.76
C ILE A 290 -10.80 19.26 -3.75
N GLY A 291 -9.94 20.19 -4.15
CA GLY A 291 -9.42 21.20 -3.24
C GLY A 291 -8.18 21.91 -3.72
N SER A 292 -7.48 22.51 -2.77
CA SER A 292 -6.24 23.24 -3.02
C SER A 292 -5.31 23.28 -1.80
N PHE A 293 -4.03 23.53 -2.08
CA PHE A 293 -3.00 23.85 -1.10
C PHE A 293 -2.86 25.38 -1.02
N GLY A 294 -3.05 25.95 0.17
CA GLY A 294 -2.97 27.39 0.41
C GLY A 294 -1.65 27.83 1.01
N SER A 295 -1.49 29.14 1.22
CA SER A 295 -0.42 29.73 2.02
C SER A 295 -0.90 29.99 3.44
N GLY A 296 -0.08 29.71 4.44
CA GLY A 296 -0.40 30.01 5.84
C GLY A 296 -0.05 28.85 6.78
N PRO A 297 -0.60 28.85 8.01
CA PRO A 297 -0.35 27.78 8.96
C PRO A 297 -0.96 26.47 8.48
N CYS A 298 -0.30 25.37 8.82
CA CYS A 298 -0.75 24.02 8.53
C CYS A 298 -2.12 23.75 9.18
N ARG A 299 -3.13 23.39 8.38
CA ARG A 299 -4.48 23.07 8.81
C ARG A 299 -5.25 22.36 7.70
N VAL A 300 -6.34 21.70 8.04
CA VAL A 300 -7.29 21.17 7.04
C VAL A 300 -8.67 21.70 7.32
N ALA A 301 -9.31 22.25 6.29
CA ALA A 301 -10.68 22.73 6.34
C ALA A 301 -11.54 22.01 5.31
N LEU A 302 -12.81 21.80 5.65
CA LEU A 302 -13.85 21.30 4.76
C LEU A 302 -14.64 22.49 4.23
N GLN A 303 -14.98 22.46 2.96
CA GLN A 303 -15.80 23.46 2.30
C GLN A 303 -16.99 22.81 1.61
N ARG A 304 -18.19 23.37 1.83
CA ARG A 304 -19.45 22.94 1.18
C ARG A 304 -20.33 24.15 0.92
N GLU A 305 -20.84 24.29 -0.30
CA GLU A 305 -21.75 25.38 -0.69
C GLU A 305 -21.26 26.80 -0.35
N GLY A 306 -19.95 26.97 -0.14
CA GLY A 306 -19.32 28.24 0.26
C GLY A 306 -19.06 28.38 1.77
N ASP A 307 -19.67 27.54 2.61
CA ASP A 307 -19.37 27.46 4.05
C ASP A 307 -18.08 26.66 4.28
N GLN A 308 -17.35 27.02 5.33
CA GLN A 308 -16.07 26.42 5.66
C GLN A 308 -16.01 26.05 7.15
N GLU A 309 -15.62 24.81 7.43
CA GLU A 309 -15.44 24.27 8.78
C GLU A 309 -14.05 23.68 8.95
N LEU A 310 -13.47 23.86 10.14
CA LEU A 310 -12.12 23.37 10.42
C LEU A 310 -12.17 21.88 10.80
N LEU A 311 -11.45 21.03 10.05
CA LEU A 311 -11.28 19.61 10.39
C LEU A 311 -10.11 19.40 11.35
N TRP A 312 -9.01 20.10 11.11
CA TRP A 312 -7.79 20.02 11.90
C TRP A 312 -7.07 21.35 11.87
N ASP A 313 -6.64 21.84 13.03
CA ASP A 313 -6.12 23.19 13.21
C ASP A 313 -4.58 23.30 13.23
N GLY A 314 -3.89 22.16 13.16
CA GLY A 314 -2.43 22.11 13.21
C GLY A 314 -1.81 22.23 14.60
N SER A 315 -2.61 22.34 15.66
CA SER A 315 -2.11 22.57 17.03
C SER A 315 -1.46 21.32 17.65
N GLU A 316 -2.01 20.14 17.35
CA GLU A 316 -1.44 18.84 17.72
C GLU A 316 -1.14 18.05 16.43
N GLY A 317 0.11 17.62 16.29
CA GLY A 317 0.54 16.79 15.17
C GLY A 317 -0.22 15.47 15.15
N LEU A 318 -0.76 15.10 13.97
CA LEU A 318 -1.50 13.84 13.82
C LEU A 318 -0.53 12.66 13.86
N THR A 319 0.58 12.75 13.13
CA THR A 319 1.63 11.73 13.13
C THR A 319 2.90 12.18 13.82
N GLY A 320 3.08 13.49 14.02
CA GLY A 320 4.31 14.06 14.56
C GLY A 320 5.48 14.06 13.57
N PHE A 321 5.21 13.85 12.27
CA PHE A 321 6.21 13.88 11.19
C PHE A 321 6.02 15.10 10.28
N GLY A 322 5.75 16.27 10.87
CA GLY A 322 5.52 17.51 10.13
C GLY A 322 6.72 18.02 9.34
N CYS A 323 6.54 19.13 8.61
CA CYS A 323 7.66 19.99 8.21
C CYS A 323 8.01 20.91 9.39
N ASP A 324 9.17 20.69 10.02
CA ASP A 324 9.81 21.67 10.90
C ASP A 324 10.44 22.81 10.07
#